data_AF-A0A937W2T4-F1
#
_entry.id   AF-A0A937W2T4-F1
#
_cell.length_a   1.000
_cell.length_b   1.000
_cell.length_c   1.000
_cell.angle_alpha   90.00
_cell.angle_beta   90.00
_cell.angle_gamma   90.00
#
_symmetry.space_group_name_H-M   'P 1'
#
loop_
_entity.id
_entity.type
_entity.pdbx_description
1 polymer ?
#
loop_
_entity_poly.entity_id
_entity_poly.type
_entity_poly.pdbx_seq_one_letter_code
_entity_poly.pdbx_strand_id
1 'polypeptide(L)' 'MQHKIPAVFMRGGTSRAVFFRDDVMAPYDQVTRENIILTALGSPDPDGRQIDG' A
#
# COMPACT_ATOMS: atom_id res chain seq x y z
N MET A 1 16.06 3.33 5.13
CA MET A 1 16.22 2.32 4.07
C MET A 1 14.84 1.90 3.62
N GLN A 2 14.63 1.66 2.33
CA GLN A 2 13.34 1.19 1.81
C GLN A 2 13.25 -0.34 1.88
N HIS A 3 12.11 -0.87 2.31
CA HIS A 3 11.82 -2.30 2.30
C HIS A 3 10.95 -2.64 1.08
N LYS A 4 11.24 -3.75 0.40
CA LYS A 4 10.49 -4.19 -0.77
C LYS A 4 9.39 -5.16 -0.34
N ILE A 5 8.15 -4.87 -0.73
CA ILE A 5 6.99 -5.75 -0.51
C ILE A 5 6.41 -6.10 -1.89
N PRO A 6 6.30 -7.38 -2.27
CA PRO A 6 5.70 -7.78 -3.54
C PRO A 6 4.24 -7.30 -3.64
N ALA A 7 3.93 -6.59 -4.72
CA ALA A 7 2.60 -6.07 -4.99
C ALA A 7 2.34 -5.95 -6.50
N VAL A 8 1.07 -5.83 -6.88
CA VAL A 8 0.64 -5.57 -8.26
C VAL A 8 -0.15 -4.28 -8.31
N PHE A 9 0.26 -3.32 -9.13
CA PHE A 9 -0.56 -2.17 -9.47
C PHE A 9 -1.39 -2.47 -10.72
N MET A 10 -2.71 -2.49 -10.57
CA MET A 10 -3.61 -2.84 -11.68
C MET A 10 -4.90 -2.01 -11.66
N ARG A 11 -5.54 -1.96 -12.84
CA ARG A 11 -6.86 -1.35 -13.05
C ARG A 11 -7.95 -2.42 -13.02
N GLY A 12 -8.98 -2.23 -12.21
CA GLY A 12 -10.23 -2.98 -12.23
C GLY A 12 -11.39 -2.05 -12.56
N GLY A 13 -11.97 -2.17 -13.75
CA GLY A 13 -12.99 -1.23 -14.23
C GLY A 13 -12.46 0.20 -14.31
N THR A 14 -13.12 1.14 -13.62
CA THR A 14 -12.74 2.56 -13.56
C THR A 14 -11.76 2.90 -12.42
N SER A 15 -11.35 1.92 -11.61
CA SER A 15 -10.47 2.12 -10.45
C SER A 15 -9.09 1.50 -10.65
N ARG A 16 -8.09 2.01 -9.93
CA ARG A 16 -6.75 1.40 -9.81
C ARG A 16 -6.45 1.15 -8.34
N ALA A 17 -5.72 0.10 -8.06
CA ALA A 17 -5.28 -0.21 -6.70
C ALA A 17 -3.95 -0.96 -6.70
N VAL A 18 -3.27 -0.90 -5.56
CA VAL A 18 -2.14 -1.77 -5.23
C VAL A 18 -2.71 -3.03 -4.57
N PHE A 19 -2.42 -4.19 -5.15
CA PHE A 19 -2.85 -5.49 -4.65
C PHE A 19 -1.68 -6.20 -3.99
N PHE A 20 -1.91 -6.68 -2.78
CA PHE A 20 -0.98 -7.52 -2.05
C PHE A 20 -1.55 -8.94 -1.98
N ARG A 21 -0.66 -9.93 -2.04
CA ARG A 21 -1.07 -11.32 -1.78
C ARG A 21 -1.19 -11.54 -0.28
N ASP A 22 -2.09 -12.42 0.12
CA ASP A 22 -2.33 -12.74 1.52
C ASP A 22 -1.08 -13.35 2.19
N ASP A 23 -0.37 -14.23 1.51
CA ASP A 23 0.88 -14.85 1.99
C ASP A 23 2.00 -13.84 2.29
N VAL A 24 1.98 -12.68 1.63
CA VAL A 24 2.91 -11.57 1.87
C VAL A 24 2.48 -10.73 3.09
N MET A 25 1.17 -10.54 3.31
CA MET A 25 0.65 -9.63 4.33
C MET A 25 0.32 -10.31 5.65
N ALA A 26 -0.10 -11.57 5.64
CA ALA A 26 -0.53 -12.34 6.80
C ALA A 26 0.51 -12.46 7.94
N PRO A 27 1.84 -12.47 7.68
CA PRO A 27 2.83 -12.47 8.76
C PRO A 27 2.87 -11.18 9.59
N TYR A 28 2.32 -10.07 9.07
CA TYR A 28 2.32 -8.79 9.75
C TYR A 28 1.09 -8.63 10.65
N ASP A 29 1.29 -8.06 11.84
CA ASP A 29 0.18 -7.64 12.68
C ASP A 29 -0.69 -6.56 12.00
N GLN A 30 -1.84 -6.27 12.59
CA GLN A 30 -2.80 -5.33 12.00
C GLN A 30 -2.20 -3.92 11.82
N VAL A 31 -1.51 -3.41 12.84
CA VAL A 31 -0.93 -2.06 12.83
C VAL A 31 0.14 -1.94 11.74
N THR A 32 0.96 -2.98 11.57
CA THR A 32 1.99 -3.02 10.54
C THR A 32 1.37 -3.10 9.15
N ARG A 33 0.30 -3.88 8.96
CA ARG A 33 -0.44 -3.91 7.69
C ARG A 33 -1.05 -2.55 7.35
N GLU A 34 -1.65 -1.87 8.31
CA GLU A 34 -2.19 -0.51 8.13
C GLU A 34 -1.08 0.46 7.71
N ASN A 35 0.07 0.44 8.40
CA ASN A 35 1.22 1.28 8.05
C ASN A 35 1.77 0.99 6.64
N ILE A 36 1.85 -0.28 6.23
CA ILE A 36 2.26 -0.66 4.87
C ILE A 36 1.30 -0.07 3.84
N ILE A 37 -0.01 -0.23 4.05
CA ILE A 37 -1.04 0.24 3.12
C ILE A 37 -1.03 1.77 3.02
N LEU A 38 -0.96 2.46 4.17
CA LEU A 38 -0.90 3.92 4.22
C LEU A 38 0.35 4.46 3.53
N THR A 39 1.50 3.86 3.80
CA THR A 39 2.78 4.25 3.17
C THR A 39 2.74 4.03 1.66
N ALA A 40 2.22 2.89 1.19
CA ALA A 40 2.08 2.58 -0.24
C ALA A 40 1.06 3.47 -0.99
N LEU A 41 0.24 4.23 -0.25
CA LEU A 41 -0.70 5.20 -0.81
C LEU A 41 -0.24 6.65 -0.54
N GLY A 42 0.96 6.86 0.00
CA GLY A 42 1.47 8.18 0.36
C GLY A 42 0.56 8.89 1.36
N SER A 43 0.10 8.18 2.39
CA SER A 43 -0.88 8.67 3.38
C SER A 43 -0.39 8.50 4.82
N PRO A 44 -0.78 9.39 5.76
CA PRO A 44 -1.53 10.62 5.52
C PRO A 44 -0.67 11.68 4.80
N ASP A 45 -1.27 12.35 3.81
CA ASP A 45 -0.67 13.51 3.14
C ASP A 45 -1.46 14.77 3.53
N PRO A 46 -0.87 15.72 4.28
CA PRO A 46 -1.52 16.98 4.65
C PRO A 46 -1.99 17.80 3.43
N ASP A 47 -1.32 17.67 2.29
CA ASP A 47 -1.66 18.38 1.05
C ASP A 47 -2.67 17.60 0.19
N GLY A 48 -2.98 16.35 0.55
CA GLY A 48 -3.96 15.49 -0.13
C GLY A 48 -3.59 15.10 -1.56
N ARG A 49 -2.30 15.10 -1.91
CA ARG A 49 -1.80 14.86 -3.28
C ARG A 49 -1.29 13.44 -3.50
N GLN A 50 -0.86 12.76 -2.44
CA GLN A 50 -0.33 11.39 -2.44
C GLN A 50 0.85 11.22 -3.42
N ILE A 51 1.79 12.17 -3.41
CA ILE A 51 2.95 12.18 -4.34
C ILE A 51 4.13 11.31 -3.88
N ASP A 52 4.12 10.87 -2.62
CA ASP A 52 5.16 10.03 -2.00
C ASP A 52 4.59 8.66 -1.60
N GLY A 53 3.86 8.03 -2.53
CA GLY A 53 3.27 6.69 -2.41
C GLY A 53 3.73 5.76 -3.54
#